data_AF-A0A9W9JK21-F1
#
_entry.id   AF-A0A9W9JK21-F1
#
_cell.length_a   1.000
_cell.length_b   1.000
_cell.length_c   1.000
_cell.angle_alpha   90.00
_cell.angle_beta   90.00
_cell.angle_gamma   90.00
#
_symmetry.space_group_name_H-M   'P 1'
#
loop_
_entity.id
_entity.type
_entity.pdbx_description
1 polymer ?
#
loop_
_entity_poly.entity_id
_entity_poly.type
_entity_poly.pdbx_seq_one_letter_code
_entity_poly.pdbx_strand_id
1 'polypeptide(L)'
;MAPSHWNNFLDAFAVSTQIASPNWAFRTDPDNWEDRELMDLLGQEVEAPLDEINTPLDRVPLMPSPEFIDPHRTSMGNLSRLSEHLLTGSIVPLMDYASIYNLSLTCYRARAVLSQNEILPILFRHCSKVFPALYALRLHDRVSIKDLILELQYGKCRSCGENGTHLFLPTVERVCSNCLRHNRAFWPISLHDAKQCFGLEHQDFLVMPAFRNTRAELAVDHLAFYGFPPDIVPKYLVAVKSALTHALKVHGSVETLADLQSVDLNRDSSTQDIVNVHFYRYLRRALLGTLPCDPTQAPARPTQESVIAESCSERIYLGTASISFPYVPRGEERAEKRYKCIGCEWVIDHFAVCPDHLEYMGIAPNAPAHVSTGIMVGRTFISYNRDELWEHWRSCLGAGLRMWRRWVLSEHPDGLGSDI
;
A
#
# COMPACT_ATOMS: atom_id res chain seq x y z
N MET A 1 -35.64 -17.16 6.78
CA MET A 1 -34.49 -18.04 6.49
C MET A 1 -33.28 -17.43 7.19
N ALA A 2 -32.95 -17.94 8.37
CA ALA A 2 -31.78 -17.49 9.13
C ALA A 2 -30.51 -18.12 8.49
N PRO A 3 -29.38 -17.39 8.39
CA PRO A 3 -28.19 -17.94 7.76
C PRO A 3 -27.52 -18.96 8.68
N SER A 4 -26.88 -19.93 8.05
CA SER A 4 -26.16 -21.12 8.54
C SER A 4 -24.96 -20.87 9.48
N HIS A 5 -25.04 -19.93 10.41
CA HIS A 5 -23.93 -19.57 11.30
C HIS A 5 -23.68 -20.59 12.43
N TRP A 6 -24.60 -21.52 12.68
CA TRP A 6 -24.47 -22.51 13.76
C TRP A 6 -23.52 -23.68 13.47
N ASN A 7 -23.17 -23.94 12.19
CA ASN A 7 -22.17 -24.96 11.86
C ASN A 7 -20.74 -24.54 12.27
N ASN A 8 -20.45 -23.25 12.36
CA ASN A 8 -19.09 -22.76 12.61
C ASN A 8 -18.60 -22.97 14.06
N PHE A 9 -19.51 -23.15 15.03
CA PHE A 9 -19.13 -23.18 16.45
C PHE A 9 -18.74 -24.59 16.94
N LEU A 10 -19.40 -25.64 16.42
CA LEU A 10 -19.03 -27.03 16.69
C LEU A 10 -17.73 -27.42 15.97
N ASP A 11 -17.52 -26.86 14.76
CA ASP A 11 -16.28 -27.03 14.01
C ASP A 11 -15.05 -26.49 14.77
N ALA A 12 -15.18 -25.36 15.47
CA ALA A 12 -14.02 -24.75 16.16
C ALA A 12 -13.47 -25.61 17.30
N PHE A 13 -14.33 -26.25 18.09
CA PHE A 13 -13.91 -27.09 19.23
C PHE A 13 -13.34 -28.44 18.75
N ALA A 14 -13.95 -29.05 17.73
CA ALA A 14 -13.42 -30.25 17.08
C ALA A 14 -12.03 -29.97 16.46
N VAL A 15 -11.87 -28.83 15.79
CA VAL A 15 -10.61 -28.39 15.21
C VAL A 15 -9.51 -28.20 16.26
N SER A 16 -9.79 -27.59 17.42
CA SER A 16 -8.77 -27.42 18.47
C SER A 16 -8.18 -28.76 18.93
N THR A 17 -9.01 -29.78 19.10
CA THR A 17 -8.53 -31.14 19.45
C THR A 17 -7.74 -31.80 18.31
N GLN A 18 -8.07 -31.47 17.05
CA GLN A 18 -7.36 -31.98 15.89
C GLN A 18 -6.00 -31.31 15.68
N ILE A 19 -5.86 -30.00 15.93
CA ILE A 19 -4.58 -29.27 15.72
C ILE A 19 -3.43 -29.90 16.51
N ALA A 20 -3.71 -30.42 17.71
CA ALA A 20 -2.72 -31.11 18.53
C ALA A 20 -2.44 -32.56 18.07
N SER A 21 -3.17 -33.09 17.09
CA SER A 21 -3.03 -34.48 16.62
C SER A 21 -1.88 -34.64 15.61
N PRO A 22 -1.18 -35.79 15.61
CA PRO A 22 -0.19 -36.10 14.57
C PRO A 22 -0.78 -36.11 13.15
N ASN A 23 -2.06 -36.48 13.03
CA ASN A 23 -2.77 -36.49 11.76
C ASN A 23 -2.92 -35.09 11.18
N TRP A 24 -3.25 -34.09 12.02
CA TRP A 24 -3.27 -32.70 11.59
C TRP A 24 -1.90 -32.28 11.07
N ALA A 25 -0.86 -32.43 11.89
CA ALA A 25 0.49 -32.03 11.53
C ALA A 25 0.92 -32.61 10.18
N PHE A 26 0.68 -33.90 9.93
CA PHE A 26 0.99 -34.52 8.64
C PHE A 26 0.15 -33.94 7.49
N ARG A 27 -1.17 -33.81 7.65
CA ARG A 27 -2.08 -33.38 6.57
C ARG A 27 -2.00 -31.88 6.27
N THR A 28 -1.51 -31.09 7.21
CA THR A 28 -1.35 -29.64 7.06
C THR A 28 0.10 -29.21 6.90
N ASP A 29 1.04 -30.14 6.76
CA ASP A 29 2.41 -29.83 6.39
C ASP A 29 2.48 -29.55 4.88
N PRO A 30 2.86 -28.32 4.45
CA PRO A 30 3.07 -27.98 3.04
C PRO A 30 3.95 -28.98 2.29
N ASP A 31 4.93 -29.61 2.95
CA ASP A 31 5.88 -30.52 2.32
C ASP A 31 5.22 -31.83 1.86
N ASN A 32 3.99 -32.12 2.29
CA ASN A 32 3.20 -33.28 1.86
C ASN A 32 2.24 -32.96 0.70
N TRP A 33 2.26 -31.74 0.16
CA TRP A 33 1.40 -31.29 -0.93
C TRP A 33 2.21 -31.01 -2.20
N GLU A 34 1.58 -31.14 -3.37
CA GLU A 34 2.20 -30.67 -4.61
C GLU A 34 2.23 -29.14 -4.65
N ASP A 35 3.39 -28.58 -5.01
CA ASP A 35 3.62 -27.13 -5.13
C ASP A 35 2.48 -26.37 -5.82
N ARG A 36 2.02 -26.91 -6.96
CA ARG A 36 1.00 -26.26 -7.79
C ARG A 36 -0.35 -26.25 -7.09
N GLU A 37 -0.76 -27.38 -6.52
CA GLU A 37 -2.03 -27.47 -5.80
C GLU A 37 -2.02 -26.50 -4.61
N LEU A 38 -0.91 -26.41 -3.89
CA LEU A 38 -0.83 -25.56 -2.71
C LEU A 38 -0.88 -24.07 -3.07
N MET A 39 -0.17 -23.66 -4.13
CA MET A 39 -0.26 -22.30 -4.67
C MET A 39 -1.69 -21.96 -5.11
N ASP A 40 -2.37 -22.86 -5.83
CA ASP A 40 -3.75 -22.64 -6.27
C ASP A 40 -4.74 -22.59 -5.08
N LEU A 41 -4.48 -23.34 -4.01
CA LEU A 41 -5.35 -23.44 -2.83
C LEU A 41 -5.19 -22.27 -1.85
N LEU A 42 -3.95 -21.81 -1.65
CA LEU A 42 -3.55 -20.94 -0.54
C LEU A 42 -2.84 -19.65 -0.96
N GLY A 43 -2.26 -19.60 -2.16
CA GLY A 43 -1.50 -18.46 -2.66
C GLY A 43 -2.36 -17.57 -3.55
N GLN A 44 -2.43 -16.30 -3.22
CA GLN A 44 -2.97 -15.30 -4.15
C GLN A 44 -1.83 -14.42 -4.63
N GLU A 45 -1.53 -14.43 -5.93
CA GLU A 45 -0.58 -13.45 -6.49
C GLU A 45 -1.11 -12.05 -6.18
N VAL A 46 -0.25 -11.21 -5.60
CA VAL A 46 -0.52 -9.78 -5.47
C VAL A 46 -0.39 -9.22 -6.87
N GLU A 47 -1.43 -9.41 -7.66
CA GLU A 47 -1.59 -8.64 -8.89
C GLU A 47 -1.54 -7.19 -8.49
N ALA A 48 -0.91 -6.35 -9.32
CA ALA A 48 -1.12 -4.93 -9.20
C ALA A 48 -2.60 -4.69 -9.55
N PRO A 49 -3.54 -4.46 -8.59
CA PRO A 49 -4.91 -4.14 -8.93
C PRO A 49 -4.91 -3.14 -10.07
N LEU A 50 -5.51 -3.57 -11.18
CA LEU A 50 -5.62 -2.75 -12.38
C LEU A 50 -6.46 -1.49 -12.11
N ASP A 51 -7.16 -1.42 -10.97
CA ASP A 51 -8.28 -0.53 -10.72
C ASP A 51 -8.07 0.52 -9.60
N GLU A 52 -6.91 0.63 -8.94
CA GLU A 52 -6.81 1.55 -7.79
C GLU A 52 -6.83 3.05 -8.18
N ILE A 53 -6.43 3.36 -9.40
CA ILE A 53 -6.53 4.69 -9.98
C ILE A 53 -7.52 4.62 -11.14
N ASN A 54 -8.82 4.77 -10.84
CA ASN A 54 -9.94 4.87 -11.79
C ASN A 54 -9.86 6.06 -12.77
N THR A 55 -8.69 6.67 -12.95
CA THR A 55 -8.49 7.73 -13.93
C THR A 55 -8.28 7.05 -15.29
N PRO A 56 -8.85 7.54 -16.41
CA PRO A 56 -8.46 7.07 -17.74
C PRO A 56 -6.97 7.39 -17.99
N LEU A 57 -6.09 6.48 -17.58
CA LEU A 57 -4.62 6.56 -17.71
C LEU A 57 -4.18 6.50 -19.19
N ASP A 58 -5.09 6.15 -20.09
CA ASP A 58 -4.89 5.99 -21.54
C ASP A 58 -4.42 7.27 -22.27
N ARG A 59 -4.44 8.43 -21.59
CA ARG A 59 -4.07 9.72 -22.18
C ARG A 59 -2.64 10.15 -21.94
N VAL A 60 -1.85 9.40 -21.16
CA VAL A 60 -0.45 9.76 -20.93
C VAL A 60 0.42 9.13 -22.01
N PRO A 61 1.16 9.93 -22.80
CA PRO A 61 1.93 9.41 -23.90
C PRO A 61 3.02 8.47 -23.38
N LEU A 62 2.90 7.17 -23.67
CA LEU A 62 4.04 6.26 -23.56
C LEU A 62 5.19 6.78 -24.44
N MET A 63 6.43 6.40 -24.14
CA MET A 63 7.59 6.82 -24.94
C MET A 63 7.27 6.68 -26.44
N PRO A 64 7.47 7.74 -27.23
CA PRO A 64 6.99 7.81 -28.61
C PRO A 64 7.59 6.67 -29.43
N SER A 65 6.83 6.08 -30.35
CA SER A 65 7.37 5.08 -31.30
C SER A 65 8.59 5.64 -32.07
N PRO A 66 9.58 4.82 -32.47
CA PRO A 66 10.70 5.24 -33.31
C PRO A 66 10.29 5.99 -34.59
N GLU A 67 9.08 5.73 -35.07
CA GLU A 67 8.51 6.25 -36.31
C GLU A 67 8.24 7.77 -36.29
N PHE A 68 8.18 8.40 -35.11
CA PHE A 68 7.84 9.83 -34.98
C PHE A 68 9.04 10.78 -35.08
N ILE A 69 10.26 10.28 -35.29
CA ILE A 69 11.48 11.09 -35.29
C ILE A 69 12.05 11.22 -36.69
N ASP A 70 12.35 12.46 -37.11
CA ASP A 70 13.08 12.75 -38.33
C ASP A 70 14.50 12.13 -38.27
N PRO A 71 14.83 11.12 -39.08
CA PRO A 71 16.14 10.46 -39.07
C PRO A 71 17.28 11.42 -39.45
N HIS A 72 16.98 12.59 -40.03
CA HIS A 72 17.97 13.60 -40.39
C HIS A 72 18.36 14.51 -39.22
N ARG A 73 17.62 14.50 -38.11
CA ARG A 73 18.01 15.21 -36.88
C ARG A 73 18.92 14.33 -36.03
N THR A 74 20.23 14.45 -36.25
CA THR A 74 21.25 13.62 -35.58
C THR A 74 21.97 14.32 -34.42
N SER A 75 21.87 15.64 -34.31
CA SER A 75 22.57 16.43 -33.28
C SER A 75 21.68 16.72 -32.08
N MET A 76 22.24 16.61 -30.86
CA MET A 76 21.60 17.10 -29.61
C MET A 76 21.97 18.56 -29.31
N GLY A 77 22.49 19.30 -30.30
CA GLY A 77 23.00 20.65 -30.11
C GLY A 77 24.16 20.67 -29.11
N ASN A 78 24.12 21.61 -28.15
CA ASN A 78 25.17 21.78 -27.14
C ASN A 78 25.35 20.56 -26.22
N LEU A 79 24.31 19.74 -26.01
CA LEU A 79 24.42 18.51 -25.22
C LEU A 79 25.35 17.48 -25.88
N SER A 80 25.58 17.58 -27.19
CA SER A 80 26.52 16.71 -27.92
C SER A 80 27.98 16.94 -27.52
N ARG A 81 28.28 18.00 -26.75
CA ARG A 81 29.62 18.28 -26.20
C ARG A 81 29.91 17.50 -24.92
N LEU A 82 28.89 16.94 -24.28
CA LEU A 82 29.03 16.11 -23.09
C LEU A 82 29.42 14.69 -23.50
N SER A 83 30.20 14.02 -22.64
CA SER A 83 30.50 12.61 -22.86
C SER A 83 29.24 11.78 -22.68
N GLU A 84 29.16 10.67 -23.42
CA GLU A 84 28.03 9.75 -23.38
C GLU A 84 27.79 9.23 -21.95
N HIS A 85 28.86 8.90 -21.23
CA HIS A 85 28.81 8.48 -19.83
C HIS A 85 28.15 9.53 -18.90
N LEU A 86 28.44 10.82 -19.11
CA LEU A 86 27.80 11.88 -18.30
C LEU A 86 26.30 11.99 -18.63
N LEU A 87 25.96 11.88 -19.91
CA LEU A 87 24.56 11.91 -20.34
C LEU A 87 23.77 10.73 -19.77
N THR A 88 24.21 9.50 -20.04
CA THR A 88 23.49 8.27 -19.67
C THR A 88 23.52 7.98 -18.17
N GLY A 89 24.67 8.20 -17.52
CA GLY A 89 24.90 7.79 -16.13
C GLY A 89 24.63 8.89 -15.09
N SER A 90 24.74 10.17 -15.45
CA SER A 90 24.59 11.28 -14.50
C SER A 90 23.36 12.13 -14.76
N ILE A 91 23.09 12.51 -16.01
CA ILE A 91 22.00 13.43 -16.33
C ILE A 91 20.67 12.68 -16.40
N VAL A 92 20.59 11.62 -17.21
CA VAL A 92 19.35 10.86 -17.43
C VAL A 92 18.67 10.41 -16.11
N PRO A 93 19.39 9.86 -15.11
CA PRO A 93 18.75 9.47 -13.85
C PRO A 93 18.17 10.66 -13.06
N LEU A 94 18.73 11.86 -13.20
CA LEU A 94 18.24 13.06 -12.50
C LEU A 94 17.05 13.72 -13.19
N MET A 95 16.75 13.33 -14.43
CA MET A 95 15.61 13.86 -15.16
C MET A 95 14.31 13.27 -14.62
N ASP A 96 13.26 14.07 -14.66
CA ASP A 96 11.90 13.61 -14.47
C ASP A 96 11.36 12.95 -15.76
N TYR A 97 10.19 12.33 -15.65
CA TYR A 97 9.57 11.63 -16.79
C TYR A 97 9.23 12.54 -17.96
N ALA A 98 8.68 13.74 -17.70
CA ALA A 98 8.30 14.67 -18.76
C ALA A 98 9.55 15.17 -19.51
N SER A 99 10.63 15.42 -18.78
CA SER A 99 11.94 15.76 -19.33
C SER A 99 12.50 14.63 -20.21
N ILE A 100 12.42 13.36 -19.76
CA ILE A 100 12.84 12.21 -20.59
C ILE A 100 11.98 12.10 -21.85
N TYR A 101 10.67 12.20 -21.70
CA TYR A 101 9.73 12.11 -22.82
C TYR A 101 10.03 13.20 -23.86
N ASN A 102 10.16 14.46 -23.42
CA ASN A 102 10.49 15.58 -24.31
C ASN A 102 11.86 15.40 -24.97
N LEU A 103 12.88 14.94 -24.23
CA LEU A 103 14.20 14.67 -24.78
C LEU A 103 14.15 13.56 -25.85
N SER A 104 13.33 12.53 -25.65
CA SER A 104 13.16 11.44 -26.62
C SER A 104 12.58 11.91 -27.96
N LEU A 105 11.86 13.05 -27.97
CA LEU A 105 11.25 13.64 -29.16
C LEU A 105 12.17 14.61 -29.92
N THR A 106 13.32 15.01 -29.37
CA THR A 106 14.12 16.07 -30.00
C THR A 106 14.90 15.62 -31.22
N CYS A 107 15.56 14.45 -31.14
CA CYS A 107 16.45 13.94 -32.19
C CYS A 107 16.82 12.46 -31.97
N TYR A 108 17.34 11.80 -33.01
CA TYR A 108 17.68 10.38 -32.95
C TYR A 108 18.76 10.07 -31.90
N ARG A 109 19.77 10.95 -31.78
CA ARG A 109 20.87 10.76 -30.81
C ARG A 109 20.41 10.87 -29.36
N ALA A 110 19.49 11.77 -29.05
CA ALA A 110 18.92 11.88 -27.71
C ALA A 110 18.20 10.59 -27.30
N ARG A 111 17.43 10.02 -28.23
CA ARG A 111 16.79 8.72 -28.03
C ARG A 111 17.81 7.59 -27.88
N ALA A 112 18.87 7.56 -28.68
CA ALA A 112 19.93 6.56 -28.55
C ALA A 112 20.58 6.61 -27.16
N VAL A 113 20.87 7.81 -26.64
CA VAL A 113 21.37 8.01 -25.27
C VAL A 113 20.40 7.43 -24.22
N LEU A 114 19.09 7.68 -24.36
CA LEU A 114 18.10 7.11 -23.45
C LEU A 114 18.05 5.58 -23.53
N SER A 115 18.12 5.01 -24.74
CA SER A 115 18.10 3.56 -24.96
C SER A 115 19.34 2.85 -24.44
N GLN A 116 20.47 3.55 -24.28
CA GLN A 116 21.71 3.00 -23.71
C GLN A 116 21.65 2.87 -22.19
N ASN A 117 20.70 3.52 -21.52
CA ASN A 117 20.50 3.31 -20.09
C ASN A 117 19.77 1.98 -19.87
N GLU A 118 20.47 0.98 -19.32
CA GLU A 118 19.95 -0.38 -19.16
C GLU A 118 18.70 -0.48 -18.27
N ILE A 119 18.54 0.45 -17.32
CA ILE A 119 17.45 0.40 -16.34
C ILE A 119 16.19 1.07 -16.86
N LEU A 120 16.30 2.07 -17.75
CA LEU A 120 15.14 2.77 -18.29
C LEU A 120 14.12 1.84 -18.98
N PRO A 121 14.51 0.90 -19.86
CA PRO A 121 13.58 -0.07 -20.44
C PRO A 121 12.87 -0.92 -19.40
N ILE A 122 13.57 -1.33 -18.34
CA ILE A 122 13.01 -2.12 -17.24
C ILE A 122 11.97 -1.30 -16.48
N LEU A 123 12.31 -0.05 -16.15
CA LEU A 123 11.40 0.89 -15.50
C LEU A 123 10.14 1.12 -16.33
N PHE A 124 10.25 1.38 -17.63
CA PHE A 124 9.07 1.61 -18.48
C PHE A 124 8.21 0.35 -18.67
N ARG A 125 8.85 -0.83 -18.71
CA ARG A 125 8.16 -2.12 -18.81
C ARG A 125 7.30 -2.39 -17.57
N HIS A 126 7.84 -2.14 -16.37
CA HIS A 126 7.21 -2.53 -15.11
C HIS A 126 6.41 -1.41 -14.43
N CYS A 127 6.71 -0.15 -14.73
CA CYS A 127 6.14 1.02 -14.07
C CYS A 127 5.32 1.90 -15.02
N SER A 128 4.82 1.33 -16.12
CA SER A 128 4.05 2.05 -17.15
C SER A 128 2.86 2.84 -16.58
N LYS A 129 2.23 2.35 -15.50
CA LYS A 129 1.10 3.02 -14.82
C LYS A 129 1.52 4.11 -13.83
N VAL A 130 2.77 4.11 -13.38
CA VAL A 130 3.27 5.11 -12.42
C VAL A 130 3.33 6.48 -13.04
N PHE A 131 3.79 6.61 -14.29
CA PHE A 131 3.89 7.91 -14.96
C PHE A 131 2.55 8.58 -15.19
N PRO A 132 1.51 7.88 -15.71
CA PRO A 132 0.16 8.43 -15.77
C PRO A 132 -0.38 8.86 -14.41
N ALA A 133 -0.14 8.08 -13.35
CA ALA A 133 -0.55 8.42 -12.00
C ALA A 133 0.15 9.69 -11.49
N LEU A 134 1.47 9.81 -11.65
CA LEU A 134 2.24 11.00 -11.31
C LEU A 134 1.75 12.24 -12.08
N TYR A 135 1.42 12.09 -13.36
CA TYR A 135 0.88 13.18 -14.16
C TYR A 135 -0.50 13.63 -13.64
N ALA A 136 -1.40 12.67 -13.39
CA ALA A 136 -2.76 12.92 -12.89
C ALA A 136 -2.74 13.64 -11.52
N LEU A 137 -1.80 13.27 -10.66
CA LEU A 137 -1.59 13.90 -9.35
C LEU A 137 -0.80 15.22 -9.42
N ARG A 138 -0.28 15.62 -10.59
CA ARG A 138 0.62 16.78 -10.76
C ARG A 138 1.92 16.67 -9.94
N LEU A 139 2.49 15.46 -9.91
CA LEU A 139 3.77 15.13 -9.26
C LEU A 139 4.89 14.79 -10.25
N HIS A 140 4.60 14.76 -11.56
CA HIS A 140 5.52 14.31 -12.61
C HIS A 140 6.82 15.13 -12.73
N ASP A 141 6.84 16.37 -12.27
CA ASP A 141 7.99 17.28 -12.27
C ASP A 141 8.83 17.21 -10.98
N ARG A 142 8.36 16.45 -9.98
CA ARG A 142 8.99 16.32 -8.66
C ARG A 142 9.68 14.98 -8.44
N VAL A 143 9.48 14.03 -9.34
CA VAL A 143 9.98 12.67 -9.21
C VAL A 143 11.03 12.43 -10.28
N SER A 144 12.28 12.20 -9.84
CA SER A 144 13.33 11.82 -10.76
C SER A 144 13.23 10.34 -11.11
N ILE A 145 13.80 9.98 -12.25
CA ILE A 145 13.89 8.60 -12.70
C ILE A 145 14.75 7.77 -11.76
N LYS A 146 15.80 8.38 -11.19
CA LYS A 146 16.63 7.76 -10.15
C LYS A 146 15.80 7.36 -8.94
N ASP A 147 14.89 8.21 -8.46
CA ASP A 147 14.07 7.91 -7.29
C ASP A 147 13.19 6.66 -7.57
N LEU A 148 12.56 6.61 -8.74
CA LEU A 148 11.77 5.45 -9.15
C LEU A 148 12.62 4.18 -9.29
N ILE A 149 13.82 4.28 -9.86
CA ILE A 149 14.75 3.14 -9.99
C ILE A 149 15.17 2.61 -8.62
N LEU A 150 15.50 3.51 -7.68
CA LEU A 150 15.88 3.14 -6.33
C LEU A 150 14.76 2.37 -5.64
N GLU A 151 13.51 2.84 -5.75
CA GLU A 151 12.39 2.10 -5.17
C GLU A 151 12.07 0.82 -5.95
N LEU A 152 12.22 0.79 -7.28
CA LEU A 152 12.00 -0.40 -8.10
C LEU A 152 12.93 -1.54 -7.68
N GLN A 153 14.16 -1.20 -7.29
CA GLN A 153 15.20 -2.12 -6.83
C GLN A 153 15.26 -2.29 -5.30
N TYR A 154 14.37 -1.63 -4.55
CA TYR A 154 14.29 -1.78 -3.09
C TYR A 154 13.02 -2.53 -2.73
N GLY A 155 13.08 -3.85 -2.49
CA GLY A 155 11.87 -4.68 -2.32
C GLY A 155 11.14 -4.57 -0.97
N LYS A 156 11.66 -3.77 -0.02
CA LYS A 156 11.12 -3.67 1.33
C LYS A 156 10.36 -2.36 1.55
N CYS A 157 9.55 -2.31 2.60
CA CYS A 157 8.74 -1.18 3.00
C CYS A 157 9.62 -0.17 3.75
N ARG A 158 9.61 1.09 3.32
CA ARG A 158 10.35 2.18 3.97
C ARG A 158 9.92 2.46 5.40
N SER A 159 8.74 1.98 5.81
CA SER A 159 8.22 2.16 7.17
C SER A 159 8.44 0.95 8.06
N CYS A 160 8.06 -0.26 7.69
CA CYS A 160 8.19 -1.41 8.61
C CYS A 160 9.26 -2.43 8.23
N GLY A 161 9.91 -2.30 7.06
CA GLY A 161 10.88 -3.29 6.60
C GLY A 161 10.29 -4.56 5.98
N GLU A 162 8.97 -4.79 6.07
CA GLU A 162 8.29 -5.90 5.37
C GLU A 162 8.30 -5.75 3.85
N ASN A 163 7.87 -6.76 3.12
CA ASN A 163 7.78 -6.69 1.66
C ASN A 163 6.82 -5.57 1.21
N GLY A 164 7.35 -4.65 0.41
CA GLY A 164 6.63 -3.48 -0.07
C GLY A 164 5.99 -3.71 -1.43
N THR A 165 4.67 -3.55 -1.51
CA THR A 165 3.87 -3.85 -2.71
C THR A 165 3.36 -2.62 -3.43
N HIS A 166 3.48 -1.44 -2.81
CA HIS A 166 2.95 -0.19 -3.32
C HIS A 166 4.04 0.88 -3.34
N LEU A 167 3.92 1.82 -4.27
CA LEU A 167 4.63 3.08 -4.25
C LEU A 167 3.67 4.16 -3.77
N PHE A 168 4.01 4.83 -2.68
CA PHE A 168 3.31 6.02 -2.23
C PHE A 168 3.82 7.23 -3.03
N LEU A 169 3.01 7.70 -3.98
CA LEU A 169 3.39 8.65 -5.01
C LEU A 169 3.86 10.02 -4.47
N PRO A 170 3.28 10.60 -3.41
CA PRO A 170 3.69 11.91 -2.90
C PRO A 170 5.13 11.98 -2.38
N THR A 171 5.66 10.87 -1.84
CA THR A 171 7.04 10.81 -1.32
C THR A 171 7.94 9.87 -2.11
N VAL A 172 7.40 9.16 -3.12
CA VAL A 172 8.11 8.15 -3.91
C VAL A 172 8.75 7.11 -3.00
N GLU A 173 7.98 6.61 -2.03
CA GLU A 173 8.45 5.59 -1.09
C GLU A 173 7.71 4.29 -1.31
N ARG A 174 8.44 3.17 -1.31
CA ARG A 174 7.83 1.86 -1.30
C ARG A 174 7.24 1.55 0.08
N VAL A 175 5.99 1.12 0.10
CA VAL A 175 5.22 0.83 1.32
C VAL A 175 4.48 -0.50 1.16
N CYS A 176 4.37 -1.28 2.24
CA CYS A 176 3.51 -2.47 2.26
C CYS A 176 2.04 -2.07 2.42
N SER A 177 1.11 -2.95 2.01
CA SER A 177 -0.33 -2.70 2.11
C SER A 177 -0.77 -2.33 3.54
N ASN A 178 -0.16 -2.96 4.54
CA ASN A 178 -0.48 -2.71 5.94
C ASN A 178 -0.10 -1.29 6.39
N CYS A 179 1.13 -0.85 6.08
CA CYS A 179 1.57 0.51 6.42
C CYS A 179 0.79 1.57 5.64
N LEU A 180 0.46 1.30 4.37
CA LEU A 180 -0.38 2.21 3.59
C LEU A 180 -1.76 2.41 4.22
N ARG A 181 -2.35 1.33 4.77
CA ARG A 181 -3.65 1.39 5.44
C ARG A 181 -3.59 1.99 6.84
N HIS A 182 -2.64 1.58 7.66
CA HIS A 182 -2.66 1.87 9.10
C HIS A 182 -1.63 2.90 9.55
N ASN A 183 -0.52 3.09 8.82
CA ASN A 183 0.42 4.15 9.16
C ASN A 183 -0.06 5.49 8.57
N ARG A 184 -0.64 6.30 9.46
CA ARG A 184 -1.08 7.69 9.23
C ARG A 184 -0.11 8.55 8.44
N ALA A 185 1.20 8.30 8.50
CA ALA A 185 2.19 9.05 7.75
C ALA A 185 1.90 9.01 6.23
N PHE A 186 1.40 7.88 5.73
CA PHE A 186 1.06 7.69 4.32
C PHE A 186 -0.39 8.09 3.98
N TRP A 187 -1.09 8.74 4.90
CA TRP A 187 -2.44 9.20 4.62
C TRP A 187 -2.40 10.56 3.93
N PRO A 188 -3.19 10.74 2.86
CA PRO A 188 -3.40 12.06 2.29
C PRO A 188 -4.51 12.80 3.03
N ILE A 189 -4.31 14.10 3.27
CA ILE A 189 -5.26 15.00 3.94
C ILE A 189 -5.44 16.29 3.14
N SER A 190 -6.55 16.98 3.35
CA SER A 190 -6.79 18.27 2.70
C SER A 190 -5.78 19.32 3.16
N LEU A 191 -5.52 20.33 2.32
CA LEU A 191 -4.69 21.46 2.73
C LEU A 191 -5.31 22.19 3.94
N HIS A 192 -6.65 22.24 4.03
CA HIS A 192 -7.35 22.82 5.18
C HIS A 192 -7.03 22.05 6.46
N ASP A 193 -7.16 20.72 6.44
CA ASP A 193 -6.83 19.88 7.59
C ASP A 193 -5.36 19.96 7.94
N ALA A 194 -4.46 20.05 6.96
CA ALA A 194 -3.04 20.25 7.23
C ALA A 194 -2.76 21.57 7.95
N LYS A 195 -3.45 22.66 7.59
CA LYS A 195 -3.36 23.96 8.29
C LYS A 195 -3.86 23.85 9.73
N GLN A 196 -5.06 23.30 9.92
CA GLN A 196 -5.67 23.17 11.25
C GLN A 196 -4.90 22.19 12.14
N CYS A 197 -4.49 21.06 11.57
CA CYS A 197 -3.80 20.00 12.28
C CYS A 197 -2.35 20.41 12.61
N PHE A 198 -1.63 21.09 11.72
CA PHE A 198 -0.19 21.31 11.91
C PHE A 198 0.22 22.78 12.02
N GLY A 199 -0.73 23.71 12.10
CA GLY A 199 -0.45 25.15 12.20
C GLY A 199 0.35 25.67 11.01
N LEU A 200 0.06 25.16 9.81
CA LEU A 200 0.76 25.55 8.58
C LEU A 200 0.06 26.70 7.87
N GLU A 201 0.80 27.50 7.13
CA GLU A 201 0.30 28.59 6.31
C GLU A 201 0.26 28.24 4.82
N HIS A 202 -0.33 29.10 3.99
CA HIS A 202 -0.41 28.86 2.55
C HIS A 202 0.98 28.73 1.90
N GLN A 203 1.96 29.50 2.38
CA GLN A 203 3.32 29.54 1.83
C GLN A 203 4.06 28.21 2.05
N ASP A 204 3.76 27.51 3.14
CA ASP A 204 4.37 26.20 3.45
C ASP A 204 4.03 25.14 2.38
N PHE A 205 2.85 25.23 1.77
CA PHE A 205 2.43 24.27 0.73
C PHE A 205 3.14 24.47 -0.62
N LEU A 206 3.84 25.58 -0.82
CA LEU A 206 4.62 25.82 -2.04
C LEU A 206 5.87 24.93 -2.09
N VAL A 207 6.45 24.63 -0.92
CA VAL A 207 7.67 23.81 -0.80
C VAL A 207 7.39 22.33 -0.59
N MET A 208 6.16 21.97 -0.20
CA MET A 208 5.75 20.57 0.03
C MET A 208 5.13 19.93 -1.22
N PRO A 209 5.17 18.60 -1.37
CA PRO A 209 4.49 17.88 -2.46
C PRO A 209 2.98 17.82 -2.23
N ALA A 210 2.31 18.97 -2.35
CA ALA A 210 0.87 19.03 -2.50
C ALA A 210 0.49 18.52 -3.90
N PHE A 211 -0.59 17.75 -3.98
CA PHE A 211 -0.97 17.06 -5.21
C PHE A 211 -2.47 17.12 -5.44
N ARG A 212 -2.87 16.92 -6.70
CA ARG A 212 -4.28 17.00 -7.12
C ARG A 212 -5.05 15.77 -6.64
N ASN A 213 -6.24 15.97 -6.09
CA ASN A 213 -7.15 14.87 -5.79
C ASN A 213 -7.90 14.43 -7.06
N THR A 214 -7.44 13.36 -7.69
CA THR A 214 -8.07 12.81 -8.91
C THR A 214 -9.44 12.23 -8.66
N ARG A 215 -9.73 11.74 -7.44
CA ARG A 215 -11.05 11.24 -7.08
C ARG A 215 -12.07 12.34 -6.82
N ALA A 216 -11.66 13.59 -6.58
CA ALA A 216 -12.62 14.69 -6.45
C ALA A 216 -13.54 14.78 -7.68
N GLU A 217 -13.00 14.52 -8.87
CA GLU A 217 -13.76 14.65 -10.12
C GLU A 217 -14.74 13.48 -10.34
N LEU A 218 -14.37 12.27 -9.92
CA LEU A 218 -15.21 11.07 -9.99
C LEU A 218 -16.23 11.01 -8.85
N ALA A 219 -15.84 11.53 -7.68
CA ALA A 219 -16.65 11.52 -6.47
C ALA A 219 -17.76 12.58 -6.53
N VAL A 220 -17.65 13.64 -7.35
CA VAL A 220 -18.75 14.60 -7.53
C VAL A 220 -20.02 13.87 -7.96
N ASP A 221 -19.94 12.94 -8.92
CA ASP A 221 -21.13 12.21 -9.40
C ASP A 221 -21.65 11.22 -8.35
N HIS A 222 -20.76 10.48 -7.68
CA HIS A 222 -21.15 9.47 -6.69
C HIS A 222 -21.60 10.09 -5.36
N LEU A 223 -21.02 11.20 -4.92
CA LEU A 223 -21.40 11.90 -3.68
C LEU A 223 -22.63 12.79 -3.89
N ALA A 224 -22.81 13.36 -5.09
CA ALA A 224 -24.07 14.01 -5.47
C ALA A 224 -25.24 13.02 -5.42
N PHE A 225 -25.02 11.75 -5.79
CA PHE A 225 -26.04 10.70 -5.63
C PHE A 225 -26.48 10.50 -4.16
N TYR A 226 -25.58 10.69 -3.19
CA TYR A 226 -25.92 10.65 -1.75
C TYR A 226 -26.26 12.04 -1.16
N GLY A 227 -26.42 13.07 -1.99
CA GLY A 227 -26.83 14.40 -1.55
C GLY A 227 -25.74 15.23 -0.86
N PHE A 228 -24.46 14.85 -0.98
CA PHE A 228 -23.36 15.66 -0.49
C PHE A 228 -23.01 16.76 -1.51
N PRO A 229 -22.83 18.02 -1.07
CA PRO A 229 -22.37 19.09 -1.94
C PRO A 229 -21.02 18.75 -2.63
N PRO A 230 -20.88 19.02 -3.94
CA PRO A 230 -19.63 18.80 -4.70
C PRO A 230 -18.41 19.49 -4.09
N ASP A 231 -18.64 20.63 -3.44
CA ASP A 231 -17.60 21.49 -2.87
C ASP A 231 -16.94 20.91 -1.61
N ILE A 232 -17.44 19.77 -1.10
CA ILE A 232 -16.89 19.11 0.09
C ILE A 232 -15.59 18.37 -0.23
N VAL A 233 -15.38 17.91 -1.47
CA VAL A 233 -14.18 17.14 -1.79
C VAL A 233 -12.99 18.08 -2.06
N PRO A 234 -11.92 18.03 -1.26
CA PRO A 234 -10.79 18.91 -1.44
C PRO A 234 -10.10 18.64 -2.78
N LYS A 235 -9.86 19.70 -3.54
CA LYS A 235 -9.17 19.68 -4.83
C LYS A 235 -7.70 19.28 -4.72
N TYR A 236 -7.05 19.64 -3.61
CA TYR A 236 -5.64 19.38 -3.35
C TYR A 236 -5.46 18.71 -2.00
N LEU A 237 -4.52 17.77 -1.99
CA LEU A 237 -4.15 16.98 -0.83
C LEU A 237 -2.65 17.13 -0.57
N VAL A 238 -2.25 16.79 0.64
CA VAL A 238 -0.85 16.63 1.03
C VAL A 238 -0.72 15.37 1.88
N ALA A 239 0.41 14.68 1.77
CA ALA A 239 0.70 13.56 2.65
C ALA A 239 0.94 14.05 4.09
N VAL A 240 0.37 13.35 5.07
CA VAL A 240 0.60 13.64 6.50
C VAL A 240 2.09 13.63 6.83
N LYS A 241 2.87 12.68 6.29
CA LYS A 241 4.32 12.62 6.47
C LYS A 241 5.01 13.92 6.05
N SER A 242 4.66 14.44 4.87
CA SER A 242 5.23 15.69 4.35
C SER A 242 4.82 16.89 5.20
N ALA A 243 3.53 17.00 5.53
CA ALA A 243 3.00 18.09 6.34
C ALA A 243 3.58 18.11 7.75
N LEU A 244 3.60 16.95 8.43
CA LEU A 244 4.15 16.83 9.79
C LEU A 244 5.66 17.06 9.80
N THR A 245 6.41 16.54 8.82
CA THR A 245 7.87 16.78 8.73
C THR A 245 8.17 18.26 8.55
N HIS A 246 7.41 18.98 7.71
CA HIS A 246 7.58 20.41 7.52
C HIS A 246 7.16 21.20 8.77
N ALA A 247 6.04 20.84 9.39
CA ALA A 247 5.57 21.45 10.61
C ALA A 247 6.57 21.32 11.76
N LEU A 248 7.26 20.18 11.89
CA LEU A 248 8.34 20.02 12.86
C LEU A 248 9.53 20.94 12.60
N LYS A 249 9.80 21.30 11.34
CA LYS A 249 10.84 22.30 11.02
C LYS A 249 10.40 23.72 11.37
N VAL A 250 9.11 24.03 11.20
CA VAL A 250 8.54 25.35 11.50
C VAL A 250 8.38 25.58 13.00
N HIS A 251 7.81 24.60 13.71
CA HIS A 251 7.42 24.70 15.12
C HIS A 251 8.44 24.09 16.10
N GLY A 252 9.47 23.41 15.58
CA GLY A 252 10.63 22.92 16.31
C GLY A 252 10.44 21.58 17.06
N SER A 253 9.24 21.27 17.56
CA SER A 253 9.00 20.07 18.37
C SER A 253 7.59 19.50 18.23
N VAL A 254 7.40 18.23 18.63
CA VAL A 254 6.08 17.57 18.65
C VAL A 254 5.23 18.15 19.78
N GLU A 255 5.86 18.57 20.87
CA GLU A 255 5.23 19.19 22.03
C GLU A 255 4.59 20.52 21.64
N THR A 256 5.31 21.38 20.91
CA THR A 256 4.76 22.64 20.37
C THR A 256 3.53 22.36 19.49
N LEU A 257 3.57 21.31 18.66
CA LEU A 257 2.44 20.93 17.81
C LEU A 257 1.24 20.41 18.63
N ALA A 258 1.47 19.81 19.80
CA ALA A 258 0.40 19.42 20.71
C ALA A 258 -0.28 20.66 21.33
N ASP A 259 0.49 21.69 21.64
CA ASP A 259 0.01 22.94 22.26
C ASP A 259 -0.80 23.82 21.30
N LEU A 260 -0.63 23.67 19.97
CA LEU A 260 -1.48 24.33 18.96
C LEU A 260 -2.97 23.99 19.08
N GLN A 261 -3.34 23.02 19.93
CA GLN A 261 -4.70 22.52 20.09
C GLN A 261 -5.54 23.19 21.16
N SER A 262 -5.21 24.39 21.61
CA SER A 262 -6.10 25.16 22.49
C SER A 262 -7.34 25.71 21.75
N VAL A 263 -7.95 24.94 20.86
CA VAL A 263 -9.37 25.13 20.56
C VAL A 263 -10.07 24.67 21.83
N ASP A 264 -10.41 25.61 22.70
CA ASP A 264 -11.26 25.35 23.86
C ASP A 264 -12.55 24.72 23.34
N LEU A 265 -12.66 23.41 23.51
CA LEU A 265 -13.90 22.67 23.29
C LEU A 265 -14.90 23.17 24.35
N ASN A 266 -15.55 24.28 24.04
CA ASN A 266 -16.61 24.84 24.86
C ASN A 266 -17.84 23.93 24.80
N ARG A 267 -18.78 24.10 25.73
CA ARG A 267 -20.05 23.36 25.73
C ARG A 267 -20.85 23.49 24.43
N ASP A 268 -20.57 24.53 23.62
CA ASP A 268 -21.24 24.82 22.35
C ASP A 268 -20.51 24.24 21.12
N SER A 269 -19.41 23.50 21.30
CA SER A 269 -18.71 22.86 20.18
C SER A 269 -19.61 21.83 19.49
N SER A 270 -19.62 21.85 18.16
CA SER A 270 -20.38 20.87 17.38
C SER A 270 -19.77 19.48 17.52
N THR A 271 -20.56 18.44 17.26
CA THR A 271 -20.05 17.05 17.18
C THR A 271 -18.90 16.93 16.18
N GLN A 272 -18.94 17.71 15.10
CA GLN A 272 -17.89 17.72 14.08
C GLN A 272 -16.57 18.32 14.62
N ASP A 273 -16.64 19.36 15.46
CA ASP A 273 -15.45 19.95 16.07
C ASP A 273 -14.75 18.96 16.99
N ILE A 274 -15.54 18.23 17.80
CA ILE A 274 -15.01 17.17 18.69
C ILE A 274 -14.33 16.07 17.85
N VAL A 275 -15.00 15.61 16.79
CA VAL A 275 -14.46 14.64 15.82
C VAL A 275 -13.15 15.12 15.22
N ASN A 276 -13.10 16.38 14.76
CA ASN A 276 -11.91 16.98 14.15
C ASN A 276 -10.74 17.08 15.15
N VAL A 277 -11.01 17.48 16.40
CA VAL A 277 -9.96 17.54 17.44
C VAL A 277 -9.33 16.17 17.67
N HIS A 278 -10.14 15.12 17.83
CA HIS A 278 -9.63 13.75 17.98
C HIS A 278 -8.89 13.27 16.73
N PHE A 279 -9.41 13.58 15.54
CA PHE A 279 -8.75 13.26 14.28
C PHE A 279 -7.37 13.95 14.16
N TYR A 280 -7.27 15.23 14.48
CA TYR A 280 -6.00 15.96 14.41
C TYR A 280 -5.00 15.49 15.49
N ARG A 281 -5.46 15.15 16.71
CA ARG A 281 -4.60 14.47 17.72
C ARG A 281 -4.05 13.16 17.17
N TYR A 282 -4.91 12.40 16.50
CA TYR A 282 -4.54 11.14 15.90
C TYR A 282 -3.49 11.35 14.80
N LEU A 283 -3.65 12.31 13.89
CA LEU A 283 -2.68 12.58 12.83
C LEU A 283 -1.32 13.08 13.33
N ARG A 284 -1.27 13.92 14.37
CA ARG A 284 -0.01 14.43 14.96
C ARG A 284 0.88 13.34 15.54
N ARG A 285 0.29 12.20 15.93
CA ARG A 285 1.00 11.02 16.43
C ARG A 285 1.46 10.09 15.29
N ALA A 286 1.41 10.51 14.03
CA ALA A 286 1.88 9.71 12.90
C ALA A 286 3.36 9.33 13.07
N LEU A 287 3.69 8.10 12.66
CA LEU A 287 5.03 7.56 12.81
C LEU A 287 5.81 7.82 11.51
N LEU A 288 6.69 8.84 11.56
CA LEU A 288 7.50 9.27 10.41
C LEU A 288 8.62 8.30 10.06
N GLY A 289 9.17 7.62 11.07
CA GLY A 289 10.31 6.73 10.96
C GLY A 289 9.93 5.27 10.73
N THR A 290 10.94 4.40 10.85
CA THR A 290 10.73 2.96 10.78
C THR A 290 9.96 2.47 12.00
N LEU A 291 8.90 1.69 11.80
CA LEU A 291 8.19 1.01 12.88
C LEU A 291 9.18 0.02 13.52
N PRO A 292 9.39 0.09 14.85
CA PRO A 292 10.31 -0.82 15.54
C PRO A 292 9.76 -2.25 15.68
N CYS A 293 8.52 -2.49 15.26
CA CYS A 293 7.80 -3.74 15.49
C CYS A 293 7.13 -4.23 14.20
N ASP A 294 6.82 -5.53 14.19
CA ASP A 294 5.99 -6.22 13.20
C ASP A 294 4.82 -5.31 12.79
N PRO A 295 4.63 -5.01 11.49
CA PRO A 295 3.57 -4.11 11.05
C PRO A 295 2.18 -4.65 11.38
N THR A 296 2.00 -5.94 11.60
CA THR A 296 0.71 -6.47 12.09
C THR A 296 0.40 -6.03 13.52
N GLN A 297 1.43 -5.58 14.26
CA GLN A 297 1.35 -4.92 15.56
C GLN A 297 1.31 -3.39 15.43
N ALA A 298 1.35 -2.83 14.21
CA ALA A 298 1.01 -1.42 14.02
C ALA A 298 -0.39 -1.25 14.62
N PRO A 299 -0.60 -0.29 15.55
CA PRO A 299 -1.75 -0.28 16.43
C PRO A 299 -3.05 -0.30 15.62
N ALA A 300 -3.60 -1.50 15.42
CA ALA A 300 -4.70 -1.78 14.51
C ALA A 300 -6.08 -1.53 15.16
N ARG A 301 -6.15 -0.54 16.08
CA ARG A 301 -7.31 -0.07 16.88
C ARG A 301 -7.59 -0.84 18.19
N PRO A 302 -8.29 -0.26 19.21
CA PRO A 302 -9.08 0.99 19.22
C PRO A 302 -8.72 1.96 20.34
N THR A 303 -8.47 3.22 19.97
CA THR A 303 -9.01 4.31 20.77
C THR A 303 -10.26 4.80 20.05
N GLN A 304 -11.23 5.37 20.75
CA GLN A 304 -12.40 6.00 20.10
C GLN A 304 -11.97 7.02 19.03
N GLU A 305 -10.79 7.63 19.21
CA GLU A 305 -10.13 8.53 18.25
C GLU A 305 -9.81 7.85 16.90
N SER A 306 -9.37 6.59 16.90
CA SER A 306 -9.02 5.87 15.67
C SER A 306 -10.26 5.48 14.86
N VAL A 307 -11.36 5.10 15.54
CA VAL A 307 -12.65 4.71 14.90
C VAL A 307 -13.19 5.83 14.03
N ILE A 308 -13.23 7.03 14.62
CA ILE A 308 -13.67 8.25 13.96
C ILE A 308 -12.73 8.60 12.80
N ALA A 309 -11.41 8.53 13.02
CA ALA A 309 -10.41 8.88 12.01
C ALA A 309 -10.50 8.06 10.71
N GLU A 310 -10.59 6.73 10.78
CA GLU A 310 -10.67 5.93 9.53
C GLU A 310 -12.03 6.10 8.85
N SER A 311 -13.12 6.35 9.59
CA SER A 311 -14.41 6.63 8.94
C SER A 311 -14.36 7.87 8.05
N CYS A 312 -13.51 8.85 8.40
CA CYS A 312 -13.26 10.06 7.63
C CYS A 312 -12.20 9.88 6.52
N SER A 313 -11.11 9.14 6.78
CA SER A 313 -9.99 9.00 5.83
C SER A 313 -10.11 7.82 4.87
N GLU A 314 -10.52 6.63 5.33
CA GLU A 314 -10.60 5.41 4.50
C GLU A 314 -11.61 5.56 3.38
N ARG A 315 -12.71 6.28 3.63
CA ARG A 315 -13.79 6.42 2.65
C ARG A 315 -13.50 7.41 1.52
N ILE A 316 -12.60 8.38 1.72
CA ILE A 316 -12.48 9.51 0.79
C ILE A 316 -11.14 9.52 0.04
N TYR A 317 -10.03 9.16 0.70
CA TYR A 317 -8.70 9.35 0.09
C TYR A 317 -7.79 8.11 0.10
N LEU A 318 -8.19 7.01 0.74
CA LEU A 318 -7.37 5.79 0.69
C LEU A 318 -7.32 5.24 -0.74
N GLY A 319 -6.11 5.00 -1.25
CA GLY A 319 -5.86 4.56 -2.62
C GLY A 319 -5.83 5.69 -3.68
N THR A 320 -5.88 6.98 -3.29
CA THR A 320 -5.73 8.08 -4.27
C THR A 320 -4.29 8.45 -4.56
N ALA A 321 -3.37 8.09 -3.66
CA ALA A 321 -1.99 8.56 -3.65
C ALA A 321 -0.97 7.42 -3.69
N SER A 322 -1.42 6.20 -3.96
CA SER A 322 -0.60 5.01 -4.02
C SER A 322 -0.92 4.23 -5.28
N ILE A 323 0.05 3.46 -5.74
CA ILE A 323 -0.14 2.52 -6.82
C ILE A 323 0.63 1.26 -6.50
N SER A 324 0.10 0.11 -6.91
CA SER A 324 0.88 -1.13 -6.91
C SER A 324 2.16 -0.97 -7.69
N PHE A 325 3.25 -1.46 -7.10
CA PHE A 325 4.59 -1.20 -7.61
C PHE A 325 5.44 -2.47 -7.50
N PRO A 326 5.87 -3.03 -8.64
CA PRO A 326 6.63 -4.28 -8.65
C PRO A 326 8.01 -4.06 -8.05
N TYR A 327 8.64 -5.12 -7.56
CA TYR A 327 10.05 -5.12 -7.18
C TYR A 327 10.86 -5.89 -8.23
N VAL A 328 11.91 -5.27 -8.76
CA VAL A 328 12.85 -5.89 -9.69
C VAL A 328 14.21 -5.94 -9.03
N PRO A 329 14.71 -7.13 -8.62
CA PRO A 329 16.03 -7.26 -8.03
C PRO A 329 17.12 -6.68 -8.94
N ARG A 330 18.19 -6.19 -8.34
CA ARG A 330 19.29 -5.60 -9.10
C ARG A 330 19.95 -6.66 -10.00
N GLY A 331 20.02 -6.35 -11.30
CA GLY A 331 20.56 -7.27 -12.32
C GLY A 331 19.53 -8.18 -12.95
N GLU A 332 18.28 -8.17 -12.47
CA GLU A 332 17.18 -8.92 -13.06
C GLU A 332 16.35 -8.06 -14.02
N GLU A 333 15.78 -8.69 -15.05
CA GLU A 333 14.82 -8.04 -15.95
C GLU A 333 13.36 -8.25 -15.52
N ARG A 334 13.10 -9.28 -14.71
CA ARG A 334 11.75 -9.69 -14.32
C ARG A 334 11.45 -9.22 -12.90
N ALA A 335 10.22 -8.75 -12.72
CA ALA A 335 9.72 -8.47 -11.38
C ALA A 335 9.59 -9.77 -10.58
N GLU A 336 10.00 -9.73 -9.32
CA GLU A 336 9.75 -10.81 -8.37
C GLU A 336 8.25 -10.86 -8.09
N LYS A 337 7.67 -12.07 -8.21
CA LYS A 337 6.28 -12.30 -7.86
C LYS A 337 6.09 -12.23 -6.35
N ARG A 338 4.99 -11.60 -5.93
CA ARG A 338 4.60 -11.49 -4.53
C ARG A 338 3.23 -12.11 -4.34
N TYR A 339 3.01 -12.71 -3.18
CA TYR A 339 1.82 -13.48 -2.87
C TYR A 339 1.26 -13.08 -1.50
N LYS A 340 -0.06 -13.24 -1.33
CA LYS A 340 -0.75 -13.24 -0.04
C LYS A 340 -1.20 -14.65 0.30
N CYS A 341 -1.41 -14.90 1.58
CA CYS A 341 -1.98 -16.14 2.06
C CYS A 341 -3.50 -16.03 2.17
N ILE A 342 -4.22 -16.77 1.32
CA ILE A 342 -5.68 -16.90 1.34
C ILE A 342 -6.14 -17.52 2.68
N GLY A 343 -5.31 -18.34 3.30
CA GLY A 343 -5.56 -18.88 4.64
C GLY A 343 -5.73 -17.78 5.70
N CYS A 344 -4.87 -16.75 5.70
CA CYS A 344 -4.99 -15.64 6.64
C CYS A 344 -6.32 -14.88 6.47
N GLU A 345 -6.73 -14.60 5.22
CA GLU A 345 -8.01 -13.94 4.94
C GLU A 345 -9.18 -14.80 5.41
N TRP A 346 -9.13 -16.10 5.11
CA TRP A 346 -10.19 -17.03 5.44
C TRP A 346 -10.47 -17.13 6.95
N VAL A 347 -9.42 -17.15 7.79
CA VAL A 347 -9.57 -17.25 9.27
C VAL A 347 -10.33 -16.05 9.84
N ILE A 348 -10.08 -14.86 9.32
CA ILE A 348 -10.74 -13.64 9.81
C ILE A 348 -12.24 -13.68 9.57
N ASP A 349 -12.65 -14.16 8.40
CA ASP A 349 -14.05 -14.13 7.97
C ASP A 349 -14.89 -15.28 8.54
N HIS A 350 -14.25 -16.41 8.88
CA HIS A 350 -14.97 -17.67 9.09
C HIS A 350 -14.78 -18.29 10.47
N PHE A 351 -13.82 -17.85 11.29
CA PHE A 351 -13.38 -18.65 12.42
C PHE A 351 -13.34 -17.90 13.75
N ALA A 352 -14.01 -18.46 14.77
CA ALA A 352 -13.84 -18.03 16.15
C ALA A 352 -12.52 -18.58 16.69
N VAL A 353 -11.58 -17.68 16.98
CA VAL A 353 -10.22 -18.05 17.39
C VAL A 353 -10.19 -18.26 18.91
N CYS A 354 -9.75 -19.44 19.36
CA CYS A 354 -9.57 -19.78 20.76
C CYS A 354 -8.10 -19.56 21.19
N PRO A 355 -7.76 -19.67 22.48
CA PRO A 355 -6.38 -19.52 22.95
C PRO A 355 -5.37 -20.44 22.25
N ASP A 356 -5.71 -21.71 22.03
CA ASP A 356 -4.81 -22.68 21.35
C ASP A 356 -4.57 -22.30 19.88
N HIS A 357 -5.59 -21.75 19.21
CA HIS A 357 -5.47 -21.22 17.86
C HIS A 357 -4.52 -20.01 17.81
N LEU A 358 -4.59 -19.13 18.81
CA LEU A 358 -3.65 -18.00 18.93
C LEU A 358 -2.23 -18.51 19.15
N GLU A 359 -2.05 -19.48 20.05
CA GLU A 359 -0.73 -20.08 20.33
C GLU A 359 -0.11 -20.69 19.07
N TYR A 360 -0.89 -21.48 18.32
CA TYR A 360 -0.49 -22.06 17.05
C TYR A 360 0.00 -21.00 16.05
N MET A 361 -0.69 -19.86 16.01
CA MET A 361 -0.32 -18.73 15.17
C MET A 361 0.84 -17.90 15.72
N GLY A 362 1.43 -18.26 16.87
CA GLY A 362 2.47 -17.48 17.55
C GLY A 362 1.96 -16.17 18.14
N ILE A 363 0.66 -16.08 18.45
CA ILE A 363 0.03 -14.95 19.13
C ILE A 363 -0.17 -15.32 20.59
N ALA A 364 0.14 -14.40 21.52
CA ALA A 364 -0.05 -14.65 22.94
C ALA A 364 -1.51 -15.04 23.23
N PRO A 365 -1.79 -16.22 23.83
CA PRO A 365 -3.16 -16.72 24.02
C PRO A 365 -4.02 -15.83 24.91
N ASN A 366 -3.39 -15.02 25.76
CA ASN A 366 -4.00 -14.05 26.66
C ASN A 366 -3.97 -12.61 26.11
N ALA A 367 -3.61 -12.41 24.85
CA ALA A 367 -3.67 -11.09 24.22
C ALA A 367 -5.11 -10.55 24.27
N PRO A 368 -5.32 -9.24 24.54
CA PRO A 368 -6.63 -8.64 24.43
C PRO A 368 -7.22 -8.86 23.02
N ALA A 369 -8.51 -9.15 22.93
CA ALA A 369 -9.16 -9.51 21.65
C ALA A 369 -8.89 -8.53 20.51
N HIS A 370 -8.87 -7.22 20.80
CA HIS A 370 -8.56 -6.22 19.78
C HIS A 370 -7.11 -6.30 19.26
N VAL A 371 -6.16 -6.69 20.11
CA VAL A 371 -4.76 -6.88 19.72
C VAL A 371 -4.65 -8.13 18.83
N SER A 372 -5.20 -9.27 19.25
CA SER A 372 -5.14 -10.50 18.46
C SER A 372 -5.87 -10.35 17.12
N THR A 373 -7.06 -9.74 17.09
CA THR A 373 -7.76 -9.39 15.85
C THR A 373 -6.92 -8.46 14.98
N GLY A 374 -6.30 -7.43 15.55
CA GLY A 374 -5.42 -6.51 14.84
C GLY A 374 -4.26 -7.23 14.15
N ILE A 375 -3.60 -8.15 14.85
CA ILE A 375 -2.50 -8.97 14.31
C ILE A 375 -2.99 -9.84 13.16
N MET A 376 -4.10 -10.56 13.35
CA MET A 376 -4.67 -11.42 12.31
C MET A 376 -5.03 -10.62 11.06
N VAL A 377 -5.70 -9.47 11.23
CA VAL A 377 -6.01 -8.52 10.16
C VAL A 377 -4.73 -8.03 9.47
N GLY A 378 -3.71 -7.66 10.23
CA GLY A 378 -2.42 -7.25 9.68
C GLY A 378 -1.77 -8.32 8.81
N ARG A 379 -1.88 -9.60 9.19
CA ARG A 379 -1.29 -10.73 8.45
C ARG A 379 -1.88 -10.93 7.06
N THR A 380 -3.12 -10.52 6.80
CA THR A 380 -3.71 -10.60 5.45
C THR A 380 -3.10 -9.59 4.48
N PHE A 381 -2.45 -8.56 5.02
CA PHE A 381 -1.78 -7.52 4.24
C PHE A 381 -0.29 -7.80 4.01
N ILE A 382 0.27 -8.83 4.66
CA ILE A 382 1.65 -9.24 4.42
C ILE A 382 1.73 -9.84 3.01
N SER A 383 2.75 -9.41 2.27
CA SER A 383 3.12 -10.06 1.02
C SER A 383 4.37 -10.89 1.24
N TYR A 384 4.43 -12.02 0.58
CA TYR A 384 5.51 -12.99 0.68
C TYR A 384 6.09 -13.20 -0.72
N ASN A 385 7.38 -13.47 -0.84
CA ASN A 385 7.84 -14.24 -1.99
C ASN A 385 7.44 -15.71 -1.82
N ARG A 386 7.78 -16.56 -2.80
CA ARG A 386 7.35 -17.96 -2.79
C ARG A 386 7.89 -18.74 -1.58
N ASP A 387 9.16 -18.57 -1.27
CA ASP A 387 9.82 -19.30 -0.18
C ASP A 387 9.33 -18.82 1.19
N GLU A 388 9.18 -17.50 1.36
CA GLU A 388 8.60 -16.88 2.55
C GLU A 388 7.13 -17.33 2.76
N LEU A 389 6.36 -17.50 1.68
CA LEU A 389 4.97 -17.96 1.75
C LEU A 389 4.88 -19.42 2.20
N TRP A 390 5.78 -20.26 1.69
CA TRP A 390 5.88 -21.66 2.06
C TRP A 390 6.14 -21.83 3.56
N GLU A 391 7.13 -21.09 4.06
CA GLU A 391 7.47 -21.10 5.49
C GLU A 391 6.31 -20.55 6.34
N HIS A 392 5.62 -19.51 5.85
CA HIS A 392 4.44 -18.98 6.51
C HIS A 392 3.32 -20.02 6.64
N TRP A 393 3.07 -20.86 5.62
CA TRP A 393 2.00 -21.86 5.67
C TRP A 393 2.15 -22.88 6.80
N ARG A 394 3.39 -23.22 7.18
CA ARG A 394 3.68 -24.15 8.29
C ARG A 394 3.12 -23.70 9.64
N SER A 395 2.98 -22.39 9.84
CA SER A 395 2.47 -21.79 11.09
C SER A 395 1.16 -21.02 10.90
N CYS A 396 0.56 -21.10 9.70
CA CYS A 396 -0.68 -20.39 9.40
C CYS A 396 -1.89 -21.30 9.66
N LEU A 397 -2.63 -21.00 10.72
CA LEU A 397 -3.86 -21.74 11.07
C LEU A 397 -4.82 -21.86 9.89
N GLY A 398 -5.03 -20.76 9.16
CA GLY A 398 -5.94 -20.75 8.03
C GLY A 398 -5.48 -21.56 6.84
N ALA A 399 -4.16 -21.62 6.61
CA ALA A 399 -3.59 -22.52 5.62
C ALA A 399 -3.86 -23.97 6.01
N GLY A 400 -3.57 -24.33 7.27
CA GLY A 400 -3.85 -25.66 7.82
C GLY A 400 -5.30 -26.07 7.67
N LEU A 401 -6.24 -25.20 8.04
CA LEU A 401 -7.68 -25.48 7.95
C LEU A 401 -8.14 -25.69 6.50
N ARG A 402 -7.61 -24.93 5.55
CA ARG A 402 -7.93 -25.09 4.13
C ARG A 402 -7.35 -26.38 3.55
N MET A 403 -6.11 -26.72 3.88
CA MET A 403 -5.50 -28.01 3.50
C MET A 403 -6.29 -29.19 4.07
N TRP A 404 -6.60 -29.15 5.37
CA TRP A 404 -7.39 -30.19 6.02
C TRP A 404 -8.76 -30.37 5.35
N ARG A 405 -9.48 -29.28 5.13
CA ARG A 405 -10.79 -29.30 4.46
C ARG A 405 -10.69 -29.88 3.05
N ARG A 406 -9.67 -29.50 2.28
CA ARG A 406 -9.45 -30.01 0.92
C ARG A 406 -9.18 -31.52 0.95
N TRP A 407 -8.37 -31.99 1.88
CA TRP A 407 -8.10 -33.42 2.08
C TRP A 407 -9.36 -34.19 2.44
N VAL A 408 -10.13 -33.74 3.44
CA VAL A 408 -11.39 -34.39 3.85
C VAL A 408 -12.35 -34.54 2.67
N LEU A 409 -12.49 -33.50 1.85
CA LEU A 409 -13.37 -33.54 0.67
C LEU A 409 -12.86 -34.50 -0.43
N SER A 410 -11.56 -34.77 -0.48
CA SER A 410 -10.98 -35.74 -1.42
C SER A 410 -11.18 -37.20 -0.99
N GLU A 411 -11.10 -37.50 0.31
CA GLU A 411 -11.29 -38.84 0.87
C GLU A 411 -12.77 -39.20 1.05
N HIS A 412 -13.62 -38.20 1.28
CA HIS A 412 -15.05 -38.38 1.55
C HIS A 412 -15.90 -37.52 0.60
N PRO A 413 -15.91 -37.84 -0.72
CA PRO A 413 -16.63 -37.05 -1.72
C PRO A 413 -18.15 -37.03 -1.51
N ASP A 414 -18.72 -38.04 -0.85
CA ASP A 414 -20.15 -38.12 -0.51
C ASP A 414 -20.54 -37.32 0.75
N GLY A 415 -19.58 -36.56 1.31
CA GLY A 415 -19.72 -35.79 2.53
C GLY A 415 -19.23 -36.55 3.76
N LEU A 416 -18.78 -35.80 4.76
CA LEU A 416 -18.63 -36.32 6.11
C LEU A 416 -20.02 -36.76 6.58
N GLY A 417 -20.25 -38.07 6.70
CA GLY A 417 -21.42 -38.58 7.40
C GLY A 417 -21.55 -37.88 8.75
N SER A 418 -22.77 -37.71 9.24
CA SER A 418 -23.18 -36.91 10.42
C SER A 418 -22.52 -37.26 11.77
N ASP A 419 -21.42 -38.00 11.79
CA ASP A 419 -20.76 -38.57 12.97
C ASP A 419 -19.44 -37.84 13.32
N ILE A 420 -19.35 -36.53 13.08
CA ILE A 420 -18.32 -35.64 13.66
C ILE A 420 -18.97 -34.62 14.59
#